data_AF-A0AA42Y574-F1
#
_entry.id   AF-A0AA42Y574-F1
#
_cell.length_a   1.000
_cell.length_b   1.000
_cell.length_c   1.000
_cell.angle_alpha   90.00
_cell.angle_beta   90.00
_cell.angle_gamma   90.00
#
_symmetry.space_group_name_H-M   'P 1'
#
loop_
_entity.id
_entity.type
_entity.pdbx_description
1 polymer ?
#
loop_
_entity_poly.entity_id
_entity_poly.type
_entity_poly.pdbx_seq_one_letter_code
_entity_poly.pdbx_strand_id
1 'polypeptide(L)'
;MSGTRVANIAGTLHEAAADAAWIQWQALGAQAAAPRSPSSIVDPEALVLFSLWLADDEPRVHDFLTGFAEVGSRVLSVQRLKRAMRLFPADADARVACFAARIESLGKDPRWRKLAKPAPLGPGRPGKVGPPSTRMGEPGSLMLRLRTAFGVDVRSDTLTYLIGRREAWVDVKDIAEALLYAKYSVRLACEALADARLVTSGTHRPVTYCADHARWTALLDLRDTPSWHPWVTVFAFVLRLQQWLREGGLDTTSGTLAASLAREFMLQHGTVLRQLPLDVPDLRDHLGEAYLPVFERTMVSFVRWLGENV
;
A
#
# COMPACT_ATOMS: atom_id res chain seq x y z
N MET A 1 -17.21 -24.44 4.33
CA MET A 1 -17.72 -23.06 4.28
C MET A 1 -18.79 -23.04 3.20
N SER A 2 -20.00 -22.53 3.42
CA SER A 2 -21.01 -22.54 2.35
C SER A 2 -20.61 -21.55 1.25
N GLY A 3 -20.96 -21.84 -0.01
CA GLY A 3 -20.54 -20.99 -1.11
C GLY A 3 -21.03 -19.55 -1.04
N THR A 4 -22.22 -19.35 -0.47
CA THR A 4 -22.76 -18.04 -0.15
C THR A 4 -21.85 -17.23 0.79
N ARG A 5 -21.14 -17.87 1.74
CA ARG A 5 -20.22 -17.17 2.64
C ARG A 5 -18.93 -16.75 1.94
N VAL A 6 -18.37 -17.62 1.11
CA VAL A 6 -17.17 -17.33 0.28
C VAL A 6 -17.46 -16.12 -0.60
N ALA A 7 -18.58 -16.16 -1.32
CA ALA A 7 -19.02 -15.07 -2.21
C ALA A 7 -19.23 -13.75 -1.45
N ASN A 8 -19.81 -13.79 -0.24
CA ASN A 8 -20.01 -12.60 0.58
C ASN A 8 -18.67 -11.99 1.05
N ILE A 9 -17.72 -12.81 1.52
CA ILE A 9 -16.38 -12.33 1.88
C ILE A 9 -15.68 -11.72 0.67
N ALA A 10 -15.76 -12.36 -0.50
CA ALA A 10 -15.15 -11.86 -1.73
C ALA A 10 -15.74 -10.50 -2.16
N GLY A 11 -17.07 -10.36 -2.13
CA GLY A 11 -17.77 -9.12 -2.47
C GLY A 11 -17.42 -7.98 -1.52
N THR A 12 -17.56 -8.20 -0.21
CA THR A 12 -17.25 -7.18 0.81
C THR A 12 -15.77 -6.79 0.82
N LEU A 13 -14.86 -7.73 0.56
CA LEU A 13 -13.43 -7.44 0.39
C LEU A 13 -13.17 -6.56 -0.83
N HIS A 14 -13.83 -6.86 -1.96
CA HIS A 14 -13.68 -6.08 -3.19
C HIS A 14 -14.16 -4.64 -3.01
N GLU A 15 -15.36 -4.46 -2.45
CA GLU A 15 -15.93 -3.14 -2.15
C GLU A 15 -15.01 -2.33 -1.22
N ALA A 16 -14.60 -2.91 -0.09
CA ALA A 16 -13.72 -2.22 0.87
C ALA A 16 -12.36 -1.86 0.27
N ALA A 17 -11.81 -2.70 -0.61
CA ALA A 17 -10.54 -2.42 -1.27
C ALA A 17 -10.66 -1.36 -2.38
N ALA A 18 -11.77 -1.34 -3.11
CA ALA A 18 -12.05 -0.30 -4.09
C ALA A 18 -12.25 1.06 -3.41
N ASP A 19 -13.03 1.10 -2.33
CA ASP A 19 -13.22 2.30 -1.50
C ASP A 19 -11.89 2.80 -0.94
N ALA A 20 -11.05 1.89 -0.44
CA ALA A 20 -9.70 2.21 0.02
C ALA A 20 -8.87 2.88 -1.09
N ALA A 21 -8.86 2.31 -2.29
CA ALA A 21 -8.17 2.92 -3.42
C ALA A 21 -8.74 4.30 -3.76
N TRP A 22 -10.06 4.53 -3.66
CA TRP A 22 -10.69 5.80 -4.03
C TRP A 22 -10.32 6.91 -3.06
N ILE A 23 -10.36 6.60 -1.76
CA ILE A 23 -9.94 7.53 -0.71
C ILE A 23 -8.45 7.89 -0.89
N GLN A 24 -7.59 6.91 -1.18
CA GLN A 24 -6.17 7.18 -1.42
C GLN A 24 -5.95 7.98 -2.72
N TRP A 25 -6.68 7.68 -3.81
CA TRP A 25 -6.58 8.48 -5.03
C TRP A 25 -7.05 9.92 -4.82
N GLN A 26 -8.13 10.13 -4.06
CA GLN A 26 -8.60 11.46 -3.67
C GLN A 26 -7.52 12.21 -2.88
N ALA A 27 -6.84 11.54 -1.93
CA ALA A 27 -5.72 12.10 -1.18
C ALA A 27 -4.59 12.59 -2.10
N LEU A 28 -4.36 11.90 -3.22
CA LEU A 28 -3.38 12.28 -4.24
C LEU A 28 -3.95 13.23 -5.30
N GLY A 29 -5.09 13.87 -5.03
CA GLY A 29 -5.69 14.90 -5.86
C GLY A 29 -6.46 14.36 -7.08
N ALA A 30 -6.81 13.08 -7.12
CA ALA A 30 -7.74 12.58 -8.13
C ALA A 30 -9.11 13.26 -7.98
N GLN A 31 -9.79 13.51 -9.09
CA GLN A 31 -11.20 13.94 -9.12
C GLN A 31 -12.12 12.77 -8.80
N ALA A 32 -11.88 12.14 -7.65
CA ALA A 32 -12.67 11.06 -7.09
C ALA A 32 -13.55 11.63 -5.98
N ALA A 33 -14.85 11.32 -6.05
CA ALA A 33 -15.69 11.45 -4.87
C ALA A 33 -15.34 10.28 -3.94
N ALA A 34 -14.79 10.57 -2.77
CA ALA A 34 -14.61 9.58 -1.73
C ALA A 34 -15.45 9.98 -0.50
N PRO A 35 -15.91 8.99 0.29
CA PRO A 35 -16.85 9.22 1.38
C PRO A 35 -16.24 10.00 2.55
N ARG A 36 -14.91 10.07 2.64
CA ARG A 36 -14.18 10.66 3.77
C ARG A 36 -12.75 11.01 3.39
N SER A 37 -12.12 11.88 4.18
CA SER A 37 -10.69 12.18 4.08
C SER A 37 -9.82 10.98 4.50
N PRO A 38 -8.62 10.83 3.92
CA PRO A 38 -7.66 9.78 4.28
C PRO A 38 -7.14 9.97 5.70
N SER A 39 -7.19 8.91 6.52
CA SER A 39 -6.58 8.89 7.85
C SER A 39 -5.14 8.36 7.85
N SER A 40 -4.70 7.78 6.74
CA SER A 40 -3.38 7.17 6.59
C SER A 40 -2.53 7.79 5.49
N ILE A 41 -1.23 7.57 5.59
CA ILE A 41 -0.27 7.96 4.56
C ILE A 41 -0.48 7.06 3.35
N VAL A 42 -0.67 7.67 2.18
CA VAL A 42 -0.72 6.94 0.92
C VAL A 42 0.69 6.55 0.51
N ASP A 43 0.91 5.25 0.31
CA ASP A 43 2.08 4.74 -0.41
C ASP A 43 1.77 4.77 -1.91
N PRO A 44 2.37 5.69 -2.70
CA PRO A 44 1.99 5.87 -4.09
C PRO A 44 2.42 4.68 -4.96
N GLU A 45 3.48 3.95 -4.60
CA GLU A 45 3.85 2.74 -5.32
C GLU A 45 2.86 1.61 -5.05
N ALA A 46 2.40 1.46 -3.80
CA ALA A 46 1.39 0.47 -3.45
C ALA A 46 0.06 0.74 -4.17
N LEU A 47 -0.41 2.00 -4.13
CA LEU A 47 -1.66 2.41 -4.75
C LEU A 47 -1.62 2.21 -6.27
N VAL A 48 -0.54 2.63 -6.92
CA VAL A 48 -0.36 2.41 -8.38
C VAL A 48 -0.38 0.92 -8.68
N LEU A 49 0.41 0.11 -7.97
CA LEU A 49 0.44 -1.33 -8.21
C LEU A 49 -0.95 -1.93 -8.06
N PHE A 50 -1.61 -1.74 -6.92
CA PHE A 50 -2.96 -2.27 -6.69
C PHE A 50 -3.96 -1.84 -7.78
N SER A 51 -3.93 -0.56 -8.16
CA SER A 51 -4.79 0.02 -9.17
C SER A 51 -4.64 -0.63 -10.55
N LEU A 52 -3.47 -1.21 -10.86
CA LEU A 52 -3.26 -1.89 -12.14
C LEU A 52 -4.10 -3.16 -12.28
N TRP A 53 -4.47 -3.83 -11.19
CA TRP A 53 -5.42 -4.95 -11.23
C TRP A 53 -6.85 -4.47 -11.01
N LEU A 54 -7.05 -3.51 -10.10
CA LEU A 54 -8.39 -2.97 -9.83
C LEU A 54 -9.04 -2.38 -11.08
N ALA A 55 -8.24 -1.82 -12.00
CA ALA A 55 -8.75 -1.27 -13.24
C ALA A 55 -9.42 -2.30 -14.18
N ASP A 56 -9.17 -3.61 -14.00
CA ASP A 56 -9.85 -4.66 -14.76
C ASP A 56 -11.35 -4.73 -14.40
N ASP A 57 -11.66 -4.49 -13.12
CA ASP A 57 -13.03 -4.53 -12.58
C ASP A 57 -13.65 -3.11 -12.48
N GLU A 58 -12.81 -2.07 -12.34
CA GLU A 58 -13.22 -0.68 -12.14
C GLU A 58 -12.63 0.28 -13.19
N PRO A 59 -13.32 0.50 -14.34
CA PRO A 59 -12.76 1.23 -15.48
C PRO A 59 -12.33 2.67 -15.18
N ARG A 60 -12.93 3.33 -14.18
CA ARG A 60 -12.60 4.72 -13.80
C ARG A 60 -11.18 4.86 -13.25
N VAL A 61 -10.62 3.79 -12.68
CA VAL A 61 -9.23 3.77 -12.18
C VAL A 61 -8.23 4.04 -13.29
N HIS A 62 -8.52 3.61 -14.51
CA HIS A 62 -7.67 3.87 -15.65
C HIS A 62 -7.46 5.37 -15.89
N ASP A 63 -8.46 6.21 -15.63
CA ASP A 63 -8.33 7.64 -15.77
C ASP A 63 -7.36 8.22 -14.71
N PHE A 64 -7.43 7.74 -13.47
CA PHE A 64 -6.52 8.17 -12.40
C PHE A 64 -5.10 7.72 -12.65
N LEU A 65 -4.90 6.46 -13.05
CA LEU A 65 -3.59 5.96 -13.48
C LEU A 65 -3.03 6.78 -14.65
N THR A 66 -3.87 7.17 -15.61
CA THR A 66 -3.43 7.96 -16.77
C THR A 66 -3.03 9.37 -16.38
N GLY A 67 -3.87 10.07 -15.60
CA GLY A 67 -3.51 11.38 -15.06
C GLY A 67 -2.26 11.32 -14.18
N PHE A 68 -2.12 10.30 -13.34
CA PHE A 68 -0.96 10.15 -12.49
C PHE A 68 0.31 9.78 -13.26
N ALA A 69 0.21 9.04 -14.38
CA ALA A 69 1.35 8.81 -15.27
C ALA A 69 1.88 10.12 -15.88
N GLU A 70 0.98 11.06 -16.19
CA GLU A 70 1.31 12.37 -16.74
C GLU A 70 2.02 13.26 -15.69
N VAL A 71 1.45 13.41 -14.49
CA VAL A 71 1.92 14.41 -13.51
C VAL A 71 2.64 13.84 -12.28
N GLY A 72 2.49 12.55 -12.02
CA GLY A 72 2.93 11.86 -10.79
C GLY A 72 4.21 11.03 -10.95
N SER A 73 4.68 10.80 -12.17
CA SER A 73 5.89 9.99 -12.43
C SER A 73 7.11 10.43 -11.62
N ARG A 74 7.32 11.76 -11.47
CA ARG A 74 8.45 12.37 -10.75
C ARG A 74 8.50 12.08 -9.25
N VAL A 75 7.35 11.80 -8.64
CA VAL A 75 7.24 11.53 -7.19
C VAL A 75 7.17 10.04 -6.87
N LEU A 76 7.27 9.18 -7.89
CA LEU A 76 7.40 7.75 -7.75
C LEU A 76 8.86 7.29 -7.70
N SER A 77 9.11 6.30 -6.84
CA SER A 77 10.37 5.59 -6.67
C SER A 77 10.38 4.32 -7.53
N VAL A 78 11.05 4.38 -8.68
CA VAL A 78 11.25 3.22 -9.58
C VAL A 78 11.90 2.05 -8.84
N GLN A 79 12.81 2.34 -7.91
CA GLN A 79 13.46 1.31 -7.09
C GLN A 79 12.49 0.62 -6.15
N ARG A 80 11.68 1.37 -5.38
CA ARG A 80 10.69 0.77 -4.46
C ARG A 80 9.65 0.00 -5.24
N LEU A 81 9.14 0.57 -6.34
CA LEU A 81 8.15 -0.08 -7.20
C LEU A 81 8.64 -1.47 -7.65
N LYS A 82 9.86 -1.57 -8.18
CA LYS A 82 10.48 -2.85 -8.59
C LYS A 82 10.58 -3.88 -7.46
N ARG A 83 10.80 -3.43 -6.23
CA ARG A 83 10.87 -4.32 -5.06
C ARG A 83 9.48 -4.74 -4.62
N ALA A 84 8.53 -3.79 -4.60
CA ALA A 84 7.13 -4.02 -4.28
C ALA A 84 6.48 -5.02 -5.24
N MET A 85 6.74 -4.92 -6.55
CA MET A 85 6.22 -5.83 -7.58
C MET A 85 6.41 -7.32 -7.24
N ARG A 86 7.47 -7.69 -6.53
CA ARG A 86 7.76 -9.08 -6.14
C ARG A 86 6.74 -9.67 -5.16
N LEU A 87 5.97 -8.81 -4.48
CA LEU A 87 4.92 -9.21 -3.55
C LEU A 87 3.58 -9.39 -4.26
N PHE A 88 3.39 -8.76 -5.42
CA PHE A 88 2.16 -8.77 -6.20
C PHE A 88 2.06 -10.04 -7.07
N PRO A 89 0.89 -10.31 -7.71
CA PRO A 89 0.71 -11.42 -8.65
C PRO A 89 1.73 -11.44 -9.81
N ALA A 90 1.91 -12.60 -10.43
CA ALA A 90 3.00 -12.86 -11.39
C ALA A 90 2.97 -12.00 -12.66
N ASP A 91 1.82 -11.42 -13.01
CA ASP A 91 1.64 -10.52 -14.15
C ASP A 91 2.02 -9.05 -13.85
N ALA A 92 2.53 -8.76 -12.65
CA ALA A 92 2.95 -7.42 -12.23
C ALA A 92 3.93 -6.77 -13.22
N ASP A 93 4.91 -7.52 -13.73
CA ASP A 93 5.89 -7.02 -14.70
C ASP A 93 5.25 -6.51 -15.99
N ALA A 94 4.25 -7.23 -16.51
CA ALA A 94 3.55 -6.83 -17.72
C ALA A 94 2.72 -5.56 -17.48
N ARG A 95 1.97 -5.51 -16.38
CA ARG A 95 1.13 -4.35 -16.03
C ARG A 95 1.96 -3.09 -15.77
N VAL A 96 3.07 -3.22 -15.04
CA VAL A 96 3.98 -2.10 -14.78
C VAL A 96 4.67 -1.64 -16.07
N ALA A 97 5.01 -2.56 -16.99
CA ALA A 97 5.58 -2.16 -18.27
C ALA A 97 4.61 -1.33 -19.12
N CYS A 98 3.32 -1.67 -19.13
CA CYS A 98 2.27 -0.87 -19.77
C CYS A 98 2.14 0.52 -19.12
N PHE A 99 2.14 0.59 -17.79
CA PHE A 99 2.10 1.86 -17.07
C PHE A 99 3.35 2.72 -17.34
N ALA A 100 4.53 2.11 -17.37
CA ALA A 100 5.79 2.78 -17.69
C ALA A 100 5.81 3.34 -19.12
N ALA A 101 5.25 2.61 -20.09
CA ALA A 101 5.09 3.10 -21.46
C ALA A 101 4.17 4.32 -21.54
N ARG A 102 3.11 4.35 -20.71
CA ARG A 102 2.24 5.52 -20.57
C ARG A 102 2.95 6.71 -19.94
N ILE A 103 3.83 6.48 -18.96
CA ILE A 103 4.69 7.54 -18.41
C ILE A 103 5.66 8.07 -19.47
N GLU A 104 6.24 7.21 -20.30
CA GLU A 104 7.16 7.64 -21.35
C GLU A 104 6.45 8.49 -22.41
N SER A 105 5.23 8.11 -22.80
CA SER A 105 4.46 8.85 -23.81
C SER A 105 3.89 10.18 -23.29
N LEU A 106 3.32 10.18 -22.08
CA LEU A 106 2.64 11.36 -21.52
C LEU A 106 3.56 12.19 -20.62
N GLY A 107 4.13 11.56 -19.58
CA GLY A 107 4.94 12.21 -18.56
C GLY A 107 6.37 12.53 -18.99
N LYS A 108 6.87 11.87 -20.05
CA LYS A 108 8.21 12.05 -20.63
C LYS A 108 9.34 11.90 -19.61
N ASP A 109 9.18 11.01 -18.62
CA ASP A 109 10.19 10.77 -17.57
C ASP A 109 11.16 9.64 -17.98
N PRO A 110 12.44 9.96 -18.26
CA PRO A 110 13.40 8.99 -18.79
C PRO A 110 13.76 7.86 -17.79
N ARG A 111 13.49 8.03 -16.48
CA ARG A 111 13.75 6.99 -15.47
C ARG A 111 12.95 5.71 -15.73
N TRP A 112 11.83 5.84 -16.44
CA TRP A 112 10.88 4.76 -16.71
C TRP A 112 11.17 3.99 -18.00
N ARG A 113 12.04 4.52 -18.89
CA ARG A 113 12.34 3.91 -20.20
C ARG A 113 12.79 2.45 -20.13
N LYS A 114 13.53 2.08 -19.08
CA LYS A 114 13.99 0.68 -18.88
C LYS A 114 12.87 -0.28 -18.45
N LEU A 115 11.75 0.25 -17.94
CA LEU A 115 10.57 -0.52 -17.56
C LEU A 115 9.52 -0.53 -18.68
N ALA A 116 9.47 0.52 -19.49
CA ALA A 116 8.54 0.64 -20.59
C ALA A 116 8.73 -0.49 -21.60
N LYS A 117 7.62 -1.14 -21.98
CA LYS A 117 7.54 -2.01 -23.14
C LYS A 117 6.46 -1.47 -24.07
N PRO A 118 6.63 -1.56 -25.40
CA PRO A 118 5.57 -1.19 -26.33
C PRO A 118 4.31 -1.99 -26.02
N ALA A 119 3.26 -1.29 -25.62
CA ALA A 119 1.95 -1.86 -25.36
C ALA A 119 0.90 -0.86 -25.85
N PRO A 120 -0.27 -1.33 -26.33
CA PRO A 120 -1.39 -0.46 -26.57
C PRO A 120 -1.67 0.34 -25.30
N LEU A 121 -1.69 1.67 -25.41
CA LEU A 121 -2.16 2.49 -24.31
C LEU A 121 -3.62 2.07 -24.10
N GLY A 122 -3.88 1.41 -22.97
CA GLY A 122 -5.24 1.01 -22.59
C GLY A 122 -6.16 2.23 -22.47
N PRO A 123 -7.44 2.02 -22.13
CA PRO A 123 -8.36 3.11 -21.83
C PRO A 123 -7.78 4.02 -20.72
N GLY A 124 -8.24 5.27 -20.70
CA GLY A 124 -7.85 6.27 -19.71
C GLY A 124 -7.76 7.68 -20.27
N ARG A 125 -8.38 8.64 -19.60
CA ARG A 125 -8.36 10.07 -19.97
C ARG A 125 -7.38 10.83 -19.06
N PRO A 126 -6.48 11.67 -19.62
CA PRO A 126 -5.61 12.53 -18.83
C PRO A 126 -6.40 13.61 -18.09
N GLY A 127 -5.75 14.34 -17.19
CA GLY A 127 -6.35 15.48 -16.47
C GLY A 127 -7.34 15.13 -15.36
N LYS A 128 -7.46 13.85 -14.97
CA LYS A 128 -8.28 13.43 -13.81
C LYS A 128 -7.55 13.50 -12.46
N VAL A 129 -6.29 13.91 -12.48
CA VAL A 129 -5.52 14.25 -11.28
C VAL A 129 -5.27 15.76 -11.31
N GLY A 130 -5.69 16.45 -10.25
CA GLY A 130 -5.56 17.89 -10.11
C GLY A 130 -4.12 18.39 -9.98
N PRO A 131 -3.93 19.72 -9.95
CA PRO A 131 -2.61 20.32 -9.85
C PRO A 131 -1.89 19.98 -8.52
N PRO A 132 -0.58 20.29 -8.40
CA PRO A 132 0.18 20.09 -7.16
C PRO A 132 -0.51 20.60 -5.90
N SER A 133 -1.19 21.74 -5.96
CA SER A 133 -1.91 22.33 -4.82
C SER A 133 -3.03 21.46 -4.28
N THR A 134 -3.73 20.70 -5.12
CA THR A 134 -4.81 19.80 -4.67
C THR A 134 -4.27 18.47 -4.16
N ARG A 135 -3.20 17.94 -4.76
CA ARG A 135 -2.60 16.65 -4.39
C ARG A 135 -1.62 16.70 -3.20
N MET A 136 -1.25 17.90 -2.74
CA MET A 136 -0.29 18.11 -1.63
C MET A 136 -0.96 18.74 -0.40
N GLY A 137 -2.26 19.01 -0.46
CA GLY A 137 -3.01 19.61 0.64
C GLY A 137 -3.53 18.58 1.65
N GLU A 138 -3.83 17.36 1.19
CA GLU A 138 -4.42 16.33 2.03
C GLU A 138 -3.39 15.67 2.96
N PRO A 139 -3.75 15.32 4.21
CA PRO A 139 -2.84 14.63 5.13
C PRO A 139 -2.22 13.36 4.52
N GLY A 140 -3.03 12.53 3.86
CA GLY A 140 -2.56 11.28 3.24
C GLY A 140 -1.50 11.47 2.15
N SER A 141 -1.35 12.67 1.60
CA SER A 141 -0.33 12.99 0.60
C SER A 141 1.08 13.21 1.17
N LEU A 142 1.29 13.03 2.47
CA LEU A 142 2.55 13.32 3.17
C LEU A 142 3.80 12.78 2.46
N MET A 143 3.75 11.54 1.95
CA MET A 143 4.88 10.96 1.21
C MET A 143 5.20 11.76 -0.07
N LEU A 144 4.18 12.18 -0.83
CA LEU A 144 4.39 12.98 -2.04
C LEU A 144 4.92 14.39 -1.71
N ARG A 145 4.42 14.99 -0.62
CA ARG A 145 4.89 16.30 -0.14
C ARG A 145 6.37 16.25 0.19
N LEU A 146 6.78 15.28 1.01
CA LEU A 146 8.19 15.14 1.42
C LEU A 146 9.09 14.75 0.25
N ARG A 147 8.64 13.88 -0.66
CA ARG A 147 9.40 13.56 -1.89
C ARG A 147 9.53 14.75 -2.83
N THR A 148 8.56 15.66 -2.84
CA THR A 148 8.65 16.90 -3.62
C THR A 148 9.68 17.85 -3.02
N ALA A 149 9.71 17.97 -1.68
CA ALA A 149 10.62 18.86 -0.98
C ALA A 149 12.07 18.35 -0.95
N PHE A 150 12.28 17.06 -0.68
CA PHE A 150 13.60 16.47 -0.44
C PHE A 150 14.11 15.58 -1.58
N GLY A 151 13.31 15.38 -2.62
CA GLY A 151 13.57 14.41 -3.68
C GLY A 151 13.03 13.02 -3.35
N VAL A 152 12.96 12.15 -4.37
CA VAL A 152 12.53 10.76 -4.22
C VAL A 152 13.73 9.90 -3.80
N ASP A 153 13.95 9.77 -2.50
CA ASP A 153 15.04 8.97 -1.96
C ASP A 153 14.67 8.24 -0.65
N VAL A 154 15.63 7.47 -0.12
CA VAL A 154 15.42 6.71 1.13
C VAL A 154 15.23 7.63 2.34
N ARG A 155 15.76 8.87 2.34
CA ARG A 155 15.64 9.81 3.47
C ARG A 155 14.25 10.40 3.53
N SER A 156 13.71 10.84 2.39
CA SER A 156 12.32 11.35 2.32
C SER A 156 11.33 10.31 2.82
N ASP A 157 11.53 9.06 2.40
CA ASP A 157 10.64 7.95 2.75
C ASP A 157 10.82 7.51 4.20
N THR A 158 12.06 7.47 4.69
CA THR A 158 12.36 7.19 6.12
C THR A 158 11.72 8.24 7.03
N LEU A 159 11.82 9.52 6.66
CA LEU A 159 11.21 10.60 7.42
C LEU A 159 9.68 10.49 7.41
N THR A 160 9.09 10.24 6.24
CA THR A 160 7.64 10.01 6.10
C THR A 160 7.17 8.88 7.01
N TYR A 161 7.88 7.76 6.99
CA TYR A 161 7.60 6.60 7.82
C TYR A 161 7.64 6.98 9.31
N LEU A 162 8.73 7.60 9.78
CA LEU A 162 8.89 7.96 11.19
C LEU A 162 7.81 8.94 11.69
N ILE A 163 7.42 9.93 10.87
CA ILE A 163 6.30 10.83 11.20
C ILE A 163 4.99 10.04 11.35
N GLY A 164 4.71 9.13 10.41
CA GLY A 164 3.50 8.30 10.43
C GLY A 164 3.46 7.25 11.54
N ARG A 165 4.58 7.01 12.23
CA ARG A 165 4.66 6.12 13.40
C ARG A 165 4.33 6.80 14.73
N ARG A 166 4.05 8.12 14.73
CA ARG A 166 3.54 8.89 15.87
C ARG A 166 4.33 8.65 17.18
N GLU A 167 5.55 9.18 17.23
CA GLU A 167 6.46 9.09 18.38
C GLU A 167 6.99 7.69 18.74
N ALA A 168 6.63 6.64 18.00
CA ALA A 168 7.22 5.34 18.20
C ALA A 168 8.71 5.33 17.82
N TRP A 169 9.52 4.76 18.71
CA TRP A 169 10.93 4.47 18.44
C TRP A 169 11.04 3.22 17.58
N VAL A 170 11.65 3.34 16.40
CA VAL A 170 11.73 2.24 15.43
C VAL A 170 13.19 1.97 15.03
N ASP A 171 13.56 0.70 14.91
CA ASP A 171 14.91 0.32 14.48
C ASP A 171 15.07 0.31 12.95
N VAL A 172 16.32 0.20 12.49
CA VAL A 172 16.65 0.18 11.05
C VAL A 172 16.03 -1.01 10.31
N LYS A 173 15.86 -2.16 10.98
CA LYS A 173 15.32 -3.36 10.34
C LYS A 173 13.85 -3.12 10.00
N ASP A 174 13.07 -2.64 10.96
CA ASP A 174 11.64 -2.41 10.80
C ASP A 174 11.38 -1.33 9.72
N ILE A 175 12.17 -0.25 9.70
CA ILE A 175 12.08 0.79 8.66
C ILE A 175 12.40 0.20 7.27
N ALA A 176 13.47 -0.60 7.17
CA ALA A 176 13.88 -1.20 5.90
C ALA A 176 12.85 -2.18 5.34
N GLU A 177 12.23 -2.97 6.21
CA GLU A 177 11.15 -3.88 5.85
C GLU A 177 9.89 -3.12 5.42
N ALA A 178 9.48 -2.09 6.17
CA ALA A 178 8.30 -1.28 5.84
C ALA A 178 8.45 -0.51 4.52
N LEU A 179 9.64 0.04 4.25
CA LEU A 179 9.88 0.86 3.06
C LEU A 179 10.46 0.08 1.87
N LEU A 180 10.74 -1.22 2.05
CA LEU A 180 11.38 -2.07 1.04
C LEU A 180 12.76 -1.56 0.60
N TYR A 181 13.52 -0.92 1.49
CA TYR A 181 14.89 -0.48 1.25
C TYR A 181 15.92 -1.47 1.81
N ALA A 182 17.17 -1.36 1.37
CA ALA A 182 18.24 -2.15 1.96
C ALA A 182 18.60 -1.58 3.34
N LYS A 183 18.83 -2.44 4.35
CA LYS A 183 19.16 -2.03 5.72
C LYS A 183 20.33 -1.04 5.78
N TYR A 184 21.36 -1.25 4.96
CA TYR A 184 22.50 -0.32 4.87
C TYR A 184 22.08 1.09 4.43
N SER A 185 21.26 1.21 3.39
CA SER A 185 20.78 2.51 2.89
C SER A 185 19.89 3.23 3.91
N VAL A 186 19.04 2.48 4.62
CA VAL A 186 18.20 3.03 5.69
C VAL A 186 19.05 3.49 6.86
N ARG A 187 20.06 2.72 7.28
CA ARG A 187 20.98 3.13 8.34
C ARG A 187 21.65 4.48 8.02
N LEU A 188 22.21 4.61 6.82
CA LEU A 188 22.82 5.87 6.37
C LEU A 188 21.80 7.02 6.32
N ALA A 189 20.57 6.74 5.92
CA ALA A 189 19.50 7.73 5.90
C ALA A 189 19.14 8.21 7.33
N CYS A 190 18.99 7.29 8.28
CA CYS A 190 18.72 7.60 9.67
C CYS A 190 19.86 8.40 10.31
N GLU A 191 21.11 8.01 10.07
CA GLU A 191 22.30 8.75 10.53
C GLU A 191 22.30 10.19 9.99
N ALA A 192 22.11 10.36 8.68
CA ALA A 192 22.07 11.70 8.07
C ALA A 192 20.90 12.56 8.58
N LEU A 193 19.72 11.96 8.79
CA LEU A 193 18.56 12.67 9.35
C LEU A 193 18.79 13.07 10.82
N ALA A 194 19.46 12.22 11.60
CA ALA A 194 19.81 12.51 12.99
C ALA A 194 20.87 13.61 13.09
N ASP A 195 21.92 13.55 12.25
CA ASP A 195 22.95 14.58 12.16
C ASP A 195 22.36 15.94 11.76
N ALA A 196 21.38 15.93 10.86
CA ALA A 196 20.61 17.11 10.45
C ALA A 196 19.57 17.57 11.50
N ARG A 197 19.44 16.87 12.64
CA ARG A 197 18.45 17.14 13.70
C ARG A 197 17.01 17.14 13.21
N LEU A 198 16.71 16.30 12.21
CA LEU A 198 15.37 16.08 11.68
C LEU A 198 14.65 14.93 12.39
N VAL A 199 15.42 14.01 12.97
CA VAL A 199 14.96 12.90 13.82
C VAL A 199 15.88 12.77 15.03
N THR A 200 15.44 12.04 16.05
CA THR A 200 16.23 11.70 17.24
C THR A 200 16.69 10.25 17.15
N SER A 201 17.92 9.97 17.56
CA SER A 201 18.46 8.62 17.71
C SER A 201 18.51 8.19 19.18
N GLY A 202 18.19 6.93 19.44
CA GLY A 202 18.28 6.31 20.74
C GLY A 202 19.73 5.92 21.06
N THR A 203 20.03 5.75 22.34
CA THR A 203 21.38 5.40 22.82
C THR A 203 21.61 3.89 22.97
N HIS A 204 20.52 3.11 23.07
CA HIS A 204 20.57 1.67 23.26
C HIS A 204 20.72 0.90 21.94
N ARG A 205 21.22 -0.33 22.01
CA ARG A 205 21.28 -1.25 20.87
C ARG A 205 20.09 -2.22 20.88
N PRO A 206 19.44 -2.50 19.73
CA PRO A 206 19.66 -1.84 18.43
C PRO A 206 19.27 -0.36 18.47
N VAL A 207 19.99 0.48 17.70
CA VAL A 207 19.71 1.93 17.65
C VAL A 207 18.34 2.14 17.03
N THR A 208 17.49 2.86 17.75
CA THR A 208 16.15 3.25 17.32
C THR A 208 16.11 4.72 16.94
N TYR A 209 15.15 5.09 16.12
CA TYR A 209 14.95 6.45 15.65
C TYR A 209 13.50 6.86 15.84
N CYS A 210 13.27 8.15 16.09
CA CYS A 210 11.95 8.72 16.28
C CYS A 210 11.90 10.13 15.64
N ALA A 211 10.77 10.48 15.04
CA ALA A 211 10.50 11.84 14.57
C ALA A 211 9.64 12.56 15.62
N ASP A 212 10.04 13.78 15.99
CA ASP A 212 9.26 14.65 16.87
C ASP A 212 7.93 15.01 16.19
N HIS A 213 6.85 14.42 16.69
CA HIS A 213 5.54 14.55 16.10
C HIS A 213 5.06 16.00 16.12
N ALA A 214 5.13 16.69 17.26
CA ALA A 214 4.66 18.06 17.41
C ALA A 214 5.40 19.02 16.46
N ARG A 215 6.72 18.88 16.35
CA ARG A 215 7.54 19.70 15.46
C ARG A 215 7.18 19.49 13.99
N TRP A 216 6.98 18.24 13.55
CA TRP A 216 6.65 17.94 12.16
C TRP A 216 5.22 18.33 11.80
N THR A 217 4.26 18.11 12.70
CA THR A 217 2.88 18.58 12.53
C THR A 217 2.81 20.09 12.37
N ALA A 218 3.54 20.84 13.21
CA ALA A 218 3.60 22.30 13.11
C ALA A 218 4.30 22.78 11.82
N LEU A 219 5.44 22.19 11.46
CA LEU A 219 6.19 22.59 10.28
C LEU A 219 5.43 22.34 8.97
N LEU A 220 4.69 21.24 8.90
CA LEU A 220 3.97 20.80 7.71
C LEU A 220 2.50 21.23 7.70
N ASP A 221 2.04 22.01 8.69
CA ASP A 221 0.64 22.42 8.85
C ASP A 221 -0.31 21.22 8.74
N LEU A 222 0.01 20.12 9.43
CA LEU A 222 -0.82 18.92 9.45
C LEU A 222 -1.96 19.12 10.45
N ARG A 223 -3.20 19.17 9.97
CA ARG A 223 -4.38 19.21 10.86
C ARG A 223 -4.49 17.94 11.69
N ASP A 224 -4.30 16.81 11.02
CA ASP A 224 -4.21 15.47 11.61
C ASP A 224 -2.96 14.78 11.06
N THR A 225 -2.23 14.07 11.91
CA THR A 225 -1.06 13.31 11.45
C THR A 225 -1.50 11.96 10.92
N PRO A 226 -1.34 11.69 9.62
CA PRO A 226 -1.75 10.43 9.02
C PRO A 226 -0.91 9.27 9.57
N SER A 227 -1.53 8.12 9.83
CA SER A 227 -0.82 6.91 10.26
C SER A 227 -0.08 6.24 9.10
N TRP A 228 1.07 5.63 9.38
CA TRP A 228 1.70 4.72 8.43
C TRP A 228 1.04 3.33 8.50
N HIS A 229 0.63 2.81 7.34
CA HIS A 229 0.20 1.42 7.17
C HIS A 229 1.03 0.74 6.08
N PRO A 230 1.24 -0.59 6.17
CA PRO A 230 2.05 -1.33 5.21
C PRO A 230 1.26 -1.61 3.91
N TRP A 231 0.83 -0.55 3.23
CA TRP A 231 -0.09 -0.62 2.08
C TRP A 231 0.40 -1.56 0.97
N VAL A 232 1.71 -1.66 0.75
CA VAL A 232 2.28 -2.58 -0.24
C VAL A 232 1.92 -4.04 0.07
N THR A 233 2.11 -4.49 1.32
CA THR A 233 1.81 -5.87 1.70
C THR A 233 0.31 -6.08 1.88
N VAL A 234 -0.43 -5.06 2.33
CA VAL A 234 -1.90 -5.10 2.44
C VAL A 234 -2.53 -5.31 1.07
N PHE A 235 -2.21 -4.47 0.08
CA PHE A 235 -2.80 -4.61 -1.25
C PHE A 235 -2.35 -5.87 -1.99
N ALA A 236 -1.08 -6.29 -1.81
CA ALA A 236 -0.63 -7.57 -2.33
C ALA A 236 -1.43 -8.75 -1.73
N PHE A 237 -1.72 -8.71 -0.43
CA PHE A 237 -2.56 -9.71 0.22
C PHE A 237 -4.00 -9.68 -0.27
N VAL A 238 -4.61 -8.49 -0.42
CA VAL A 238 -5.96 -8.33 -0.98
C VAL A 238 -6.08 -9.01 -2.34
N LEU A 239 -5.15 -8.74 -3.26
CA LEU A 239 -5.18 -9.33 -4.61
C LEU A 239 -5.05 -10.85 -4.57
N ARG A 240 -4.13 -11.38 -3.75
CA ARG A 240 -3.97 -12.84 -3.57
C ARG A 240 -5.21 -13.48 -2.95
N LEU A 241 -5.83 -12.82 -1.97
CA LEU A 241 -7.04 -13.31 -1.33
C LEU A 241 -8.21 -13.30 -2.31
N GLN A 242 -8.39 -12.23 -3.08
CA GLN A 242 -9.43 -12.16 -4.11
C GLN A 242 -9.23 -13.21 -5.20
N GLN A 243 -7.98 -13.42 -5.65
CA GLN A 243 -7.67 -14.47 -6.61
C GLN A 243 -7.98 -15.86 -6.04
N TRP A 244 -7.51 -16.14 -4.81
CA TRP A 244 -7.75 -17.41 -4.13
C TRP A 244 -9.25 -17.70 -3.89
N LEU A 245 -10.03 -16.68 -3.50
CA LEU A 245 -11.48 -16.80 -3.34
C LEU A 245 -12.22 -17.03 -4.67
N ARG A 246 -11.69 -16.50 -5.78
CA ARG A 246 -12.25 -16.70 -7.15
C ARG A 246 -11.89 -18.07 -7.73
N GLU A 247 -10.65 -18.51 -7.55
CA GLU A 247 -10.12 -19.77 -8.09
C GLU A 247 -10.49 -20.99 -7.23
N GLY A 248 -10.71 -20.77 -5.93
CA GLY A 248 -11.00 -21.82 -4.97
C GLY A 248 -12.43 -22.34 -5.09
N GLY A 249 -12.58 -23.62 -5.44
CA GLY A 249 -13.85 -24.36 -5.32
C GLY A 249 -14.24 -24.66 -3.86
N LEU A 250 -14.06 -23.69 -2.94
CA LEU A 250 -14.41 -23.82 -1.52
C LEU A 250 -15.90 -24.17 -1.34
N ASP A 251 -16.72 -23.79 -2.31
CA ASP A 251 -18.17 -24.00 -2.38
C ASP A 251 -18.54 -25.47 -2.57
N THR A 252 -17.69 -26.26 -3.25
CA THR A 252 -17.92 -27.69 -3.57
C THR A 252 -17.04 -28.63 -2.76
N THR A 253 -16.25 -28.08 -1.83
CA THR A 253 -15.22 -28.81 -1.08
C THR A 253 -15.72 -29.23 0.30
N SER A 254 -15.29 -30.40 0.80
CA SER A 254 -15.61 -30.82 2.17
C SER A 254 -15.10 -29.80 3.20
N GLY A 255 -15.76 -29.68 4.36
CA GLY A 255 -15.39 -28.72 5.41
C GLY A 255 -13.92 -28.81 5.80
N THR A 256 -13.40 -30.03 5.90
CA THR A 256 -12.00 -30.32 6.26
C THR A 256 -11.02 -29.84 5.20
N LEU A 257 -11.28 -30.10 3.91
CA LEU A 257 -10.38 -29.65 2.85
C LEU A 257 -10.42 -28.13 2.70
N ALA A 258 -11.59 -27.50 2.83
CA ALA A 258 -11.72 -26.04 2.85
C ALA A 258 -10.92 -25.40 4.01
N ALA A 259 -10.97 -26.00 5.21
CA ALA A 259 -10.18 -25.54 6.34
C ALA A 259 -8.67 -25.67 6.11
N SER A 260 -8.24 -26.77 5.48
CA SER A 260 -6.82 -26.99 5.15
C SER A 260 -6.33 -25.97 4.12
N LEU A 261 -7.11 -25.71 3.07
CA LEU A 261 -6.75 -24.73 2.04
C LEU A 261 -6.69 -23.31 2.63
N ALA A 262 -7.66 -22.93 3.47
CA ALA A 262 -7.65 -21.63 4.14
C ALA A 262 -6.41 -21.47 5.04
N ARG A 263 -6.03 -22.53 5.76
CA ARG A 263 -4.85 -22.52 6.64
C ARG A 263 -3.56 -22.42 5.83
N GLU A 264 -3.46 -23.15 4.72
CA GLU A 264 -2.33 -23.07 3.81
C GLU A 264 -2.17 -21.65 3.25
N PHE A 265 -3.25 -21.04 2.76
CA PHE A 265 -3.25 -19.65 2.30
C PHE A 265 -2.74 -18.70 3.39
N MET A 266 -3.24 -18.85 4.63
CA MET A 266 -2.84 -18.01 5.76
C MET A 266 -1.38 -18.22 6.19
N LEU A 267 -0.85 -19.44 6.09
CA LEU A 267 0.58 -19.71 6.31
C LEU A 267 1.45 -19.02 5.26
N GLN A 268 1.01 -19.02 3.99
CA GLN A 268 1.78 -18.47 2.88
C GLN A 268 1.70 -16.94 2.80
N HIS A 269 0.56 -16.34 3.16
CA HIS A 269 0.29 -14.93 2.87
C HIS A 269 -0.16 -14.10 4.09
N GLY A 270 -0.58 -14.74 5.18
CA GLY A 270 -1.20 -14.07 6.33
C GLY A 270 -0.25 -13.26 7.23
N THR A 271 1.07 -13.24 6.97
CA THR A 271 2.04 -12.50 7.80
C THR A 271 1.71 -11.02 7.92
N VAL A 272 1.16 -10.40 6.85
CA VAL A 272 0.76 -8.99 6.89
C VAL A 272 -0.28 -8.70 7.96
N LEU A 273 -1.20 -9.64 8.24
CA LEU A 273 -2.27 -9.41 9.20
C LEU A 273 -1.74 -9.22 10.62
N ARG A 274 -0.58 -9.80 10.95
CA ARG A 274 0.11 -9.60 12.23
C ARG A 274 0.78 -8.23 12.37
N GLN A 275 0.93 -7.49 11.26
CA GLN A 275 1.44 -6.11 11.25
C GLN A 275 0.31 -5.09 11.46
N LEU A 276 -0.94 -5.54 11.45
CA LEU A 276 -2.13 -4.74 11.63
C LEU A 276 -2.65 -4.91 13.06
N PRO A 277 -3.42 -3.93 13.59
CA PRO A 277 -4.09 -4.05 14.89
C PRO A 277 -5.29 -5.00 14.82
N LEU A 278 -5.05 -6.24 14.40
CA LEU A 278 -6.04 -7.30 14.26
C LEU A 278 -5.74 -8.41 15.27
N ASP A 279 -6.80 -8.99 15.82
CA ASP A 279 -6.70 -10.23 16.58
C ASP A 279 -6.55 -11.40 15.60
N VAL A 280 -5.30 -11.76 15.29
CA VAL A 280 -4.96 -12.86 14.40
C VAL A 280 -4.56 -14.07 15.24
N PRO A 281 -5.44 -15.08 15.38
CA PRO A 281 -5.19 -16.24 16.23
C PRO A 281 -4.04 -17.11 15.70
N ASP A 282 -3.41 -17.87 16.61
CA ASP A 282 -2.40 -18.84 16.21
C ASP A 282 -3.05 -20.00 15.44
N LEU A 283 -2.46 -20.30 14.27
CA LEU A 283 -2.90 -21.38 13.39
C LEU A 283 -2.71 -22.78 14.01
N ARG A 284 -1.98 -22.87 15.13
CA ARG A 284 -1.77 -24.10 15.90
C ARG A 284 -2.93 -24.40 16.86
N ASP A 285 -3.67 -23.38 17.27
CA ASP A 285 -4.73 -23.50 18.28
C ASP A 285 -6.05 -24.03 17.70
N HIS A 286 -6.15 -24.10 16.37
CA HIS A 286 -7.36 -24.47 15.65
C HIS A 286 -7.03 -25.52 14.58
N LEU A 287 -7.48 -26.77 14.78
CA LEU A 287 -7.22 -27.89 13.89
C LEU A 287 -8.49 -28.33 13.15
N GLY A 288 -8.31 -28.83 11.93
CA GLY A 288 -9.40 -29.34 11.09
C GLY A 288 -10.46 -28.27 10.81
N GLU A 289 -11.73 -28.67 10.79
CA GLU A 289 -12.85 -27.79 10.44
C GLU A 289 -13.06 -26.61 11.40
N ALA A 290 -12.55 -26.72 12.64
CA ALA A 290 -12.64 -25.65 13.63
C ALA A 290 -11.88 -24.37 13.21
N TYR A 291 -10.99 -24.46 12.21
CA TYR A 291 -10.29 -23.30 11.67
C TYR A 291 -11.17 -22.40 10.78
N LEU A 292 -12.21 -22.93 10.12
CA LEU A 292 -13.02 -22.14 9.18
C LEU A 292 -13.71 -20.93 9.83
N PRO A 293 -14.42 -21.06 10.98
CA PRO A 293 -15.02 -19.90 11.65
C PRO A 293 -13.98 -18.85 12.08
N VAL A 294 -12.76 -19.30 12.39
CA VAL A 294 -11.66 -18.44 12.80
C VAL A 294 -11.13 -17.63 11.62
N PHE A 295 -10.93 -18.29 10.48
CA PHE A 295 -10.59 -17.65 9.22
C PHE A 295 -11.65 -16.62 8.82
N GLU A 296 -12.93 -16.99 8.83
CA GLU A 296 -14.05 -16.08 8.51
C GLU A 296 -14.02 -14.82 9.38
N ARG A 297 -13.91 -14.95 10.71
CA ARG A 297 -13.82 -13.80 11.62
C ARG A 297 -12.60 -12.93 11.36
N THR A 298 -11.47 -13.54 11.03
CA THR A 298 -10.23 -12.82 10.70
C THR A 298 -10.43 -12.00 9.42
N MET A 299 -11.05 -12.58 8.39
CA MET A 299 -11.34 -11.86 7.13
C MET A 299 -12.34 -10.73 7.33
N VAL A 300 -13.41 -10.94 8.09
CA VAL A 300 -14.37 -9.86 8.42
C VAL A 300 -13.67 -8.72 9.17
N SER A 301 -12.81 -9.05 10.13
CA SER A 301 -12.05 -8.04 10.88
C SER A 301 -11.07 -7.27 9.99
N PHE A 302 -10.43 -7.96 9.05
CA PHE A 302 -9.55 -7.35 8.07
C PHE A 302 -10.29 -6.43 7.09
N VAL A 303 -11.43 -6.86 6.55
CA VAL A 303 -12.28 -6.04 5.65
C VAL A 303 -12.75 -4.78 6.37
N ARG A 304 -13.21 -4.90 7.63
CA ARG A 304 -13.57 -3.73 8.45
C ARG A 304 -12.38 -2.79 8.65
N TRP A 305 -11.22 -3.34 9.02
CA TRP A 305 -10.00 -2.54 9.20
C TRP A 305 -9.63 -1.78 7.92
N LEU A 306 -9.74 -2.44 6.76
CA LEU A 306 -9.48 -1.83 5.45
C LEU A 306 -10.42 -0.64 5.17
N GLY A 307 -11.71 -0.75 5.52
CA GLY A 307 -12.66 0.36 5.36
C GLY A 307 -12.40 1.54 6.31
N GLU A 308 -11.93 1.26 7.53
CA GLU A 308 -11.79 2.25 8.61
C GLU A 308 -10.43 2.98 8.62
N ASN A 309 -9.36 2.38 8.09
CA ASN A 309 -7.98 2.85 8.32
C ASN A 309 -7.30 3.45 7.08
N VAL A 310 -8.07 3.82 6.05
CA VAL A 310 -7.55 4.45 4.81
C VAL A 310 -7.41 5.95 4.96
#